data_AF-A0A453LBL1-F1
#
_entry.id   AF-A0A453LBL1-F1
#
_cell.length_a   1.000
_cell.length_b   1.000
_cell.length_c   1.000
_cell.angle_alpha   90.00
_cell.angle_beta   90.00
_cell.angle_gamma   90.00
#
_symmetry.space_group_name_H-M   'P 1'
#
loop_
_entity.id
_entity.type
_entity.pdbx_description
1 polymer ?
#
loop_
_entity_poly.entity_id
_entity_poly.type
_entity_poly.pdbx_seq_one_letter_code
_entity_poly.pdbx_strand_id
1 'polypeptide(L)'
;MLRQIAVDCPRTVPDVTFFQDPQIQKSLERILYTWAIRHPASGYVQGINDLVTPFLIVFLSEHLEGNLDTWSMENLSLQDVSNIEADCYWCLSKFLDGMQDHYTFAQPGIQRLVFRLKELVHRIDEPLSRHIEEQGLEFLQFAFRWFNCLLIREVPFHLVTRLWDTYLAEGDYLPDFLVYISASFLLTWSEKLQKLDFQEMVMFLQHLPTRNWAHHELEMVLSRAYMWHTMFKSSPSHLAN
;
A
#
# COMPACT_ATOMS: atom_id res chain seq x y z
N MET A 1 16.60 -5.81 -13.55
CA MET A 1 16.33 -4.54 -12.86
C MET A 1 15.83 -3.47 -13.82
N LEU A 2 16.68 -2.77 -14.60
CA LEU A 2 16.23 -1.68 -15.49
C LEU A 2 15.12 -2.11 -16.47
N ARG A 3 15.25 -3.29 -17.10
CA ARG A 3 14.21 -3.84 -17.99
C ARG A 3 12.87 -4.06 -17.28
N GLN A 4 12.87 -4.42 -16.00
CA GLN A 4 11.65 -4.67 -15.24
C GLN A 4 11.00 -3.34 -14.85
N ILE A 5 11.78 -2.38 -14.38
CA ILE A 5 11.33 -1.02 -14.08
C ILE A 5 10.69 -0.38 -15.33
N ALA A 6 11.34 -0.48 -16.50
CA ALA A 6 10.81 0.05 -17.75
C ALA A 6 9.50 -0.61 -18.21
N VAL A 7 9.18 -1.82 -17.72
CA VAL A 7 7.92 -2.51 -17.99
C VAL A 7 6.85 -2.15 -16.96
N ASP A 8 7.23 -1.82 -15.73
CA ASP A 8 6.31 -1.52 -14.63
C ASP A 8 5.93 -0.04 -14.54
N CYS A 9 6.86 0.89 -14.81
CA CYS A 9 6.60 2.34 -14.78
C CYS A 9 5.39 2.76 -15.64
N PRO A 10 5.26 2.34 -16.92
CA PRO A 10 4.11 2.74 -17.74
C PRO A 10 2.75 2.22 -17.25
N ARG A 11 2.76 1.22 -16.36
CA ARG A 11 1.57 0.58 -15.78
C ARG A 11 1.29 1.02 -14.35
N THR A 12 2.08 1.96 -13.82
CA THR A 12 1.91 2.51 -12.47
C THR A 12 0.71 3.44 -12.45
N VAL A 13 -0.21 3.22 -11.49
CA VAL A 13 -1.45 3.99 -11.29
C VAL A 13 -2.18 4.30 -12.63
N PRO A 14 -2.64 3.26 -13.36
CA PRO A 14 -3.11 3.41 -14.74
C PRO A 14 -4.38 4.27 -14.88
N ASP A 15 -5.12 4.45 -13.80
CA ASP A 15 -6.37 5.24 -13.77
C ASP A 15 -6.12 6.75 -13.67
N VAL A 16 -4.87 7.19 -13.47
CA VAL A 16 -4.50 8.61 -13.33
C VAL A 16 -3.56 8.98 -14.48
N THR A 17 -4.11 9.68 -15.49
CA THR A 17 -3.42 10.04 -16.75
C THR A 17 -2.10 10.77 -16.55
N PHE A 18 -1.94 11.50 -15.45
CA PHE A 18 -0.72 12.22 -15.12
C PHE A 18 0.51 11.30 -15.01
N PHE A 19 0.36 10.04 -14.55
CA PHE A 19 1.47 9.08 -14.47
C PHE A 19 1.88 8.50 -15.83
N GLN A 20 1.11 8.79 -16.88
CA GLN A 20 1.37 8.35 -18.24
C GLN A 20 2.18 9.40 -19.02
N ASP A 21 2.43 10.56 -18.40
CA ASP A 21 3.37 11.56 -18.92
C ASP A 21 4.81 10.99 -19.02
N PRO A 22 5.49 11.12 -20.17
CA PRO A 22 6.83 10.57 -20.37
C PRO A 22 7.90 11.13 -19.42
N GLN A 23 7.76 12.38 -18.95
CA GLN A 23 8.68 12.98 -17.99
C GLN A 23 8.48 12.37 -16.60
N ILE A 24 7.24 12.14 -16.19
CA ILE A 24 6.91 11.43 -14.94
C ILE A 24 7.43 10.00 -14.96
N GLN A 25 7.22 9.25 -16.06
CA GLN A 25 7.73 7.88 -16.19
C GLN A 25 9.26 7.84 -16.07
N LYS A 26 9.96 8.79 -16.70
CA LYS A 26 11.42 8.90 -16.59
C LYS A 26 11.87 9.24 -15.17
N SER A 27 11.15 10.10 -14.44
CA SER A 27 11.43 10.40 -13.04
C SER A 27 11.26 9.16 -12.17
N LEU A 28 10.15 8.41 -12.33
CA LEU A 28 9.92 7.13 -11.65
C LEU A 28 11.05 6.13 -11.94
N GLU A 29 11.44 5.97 -13.21
CA GLU A 29 12.54 5.08 -13.60
C GLU A 29 13.85 5.44 -12.89
N ARG A 30 14.22 6.73 -12.85
CA ARG A 30 15.46 7.19 -12.19
C ARG A 30 15.44 6.94 -10.70
N ILE A 31 14.34 7.27 -10.02
CA ILE A 31 14.17 7.08 -8.58
C ILE A 31 14.29 5.58 -8.24
N LEU A 32 13.49 4.74 -8.93
CA LEU A 32 13.44 3.29 -8.68
C LEU A 32 14.76 2.60 -9.02
N TYR A 33 15.41 2.99 -10.11
CA TYR A 33 16.71 2.45 -10.50
C TYR A 33 17.79 2.78 -9.47
N THR A 34 17.82 4.04 -9.01
CA THR A 34 18.77 4.48 -7.99
C THR A 34 18.55 3.75 -6.68
N TRP A 35 17.29 3.61 -6.24
CA TRP A 35 16.95 2.85 -5.04
C TRP A 35 17.37 1.39 -5.16
N ALA A 36 17.02 0.73 -6.26
CA ALA A 36 17.26 -0.69 -6.45
C ALA A 36 18.76 -1.04 -6.49
N ILE A 37 19.62 -0.19 -7.06
CA ILE A 37 21.08 -0.40 -7.04
C ILE A 37 21.65 -0.27 -5.63
N ARG A 38 21.11 0.65 -4.82
CA ARG A 38 21.59 0.91 -3.47
C ARG A 38 21.11 -0.11 -2.44
N HIS A 39 20.14 -0.95 -2.80
CA HIS A 39 19.59 -2.00 -1.95
C HIS A 39 19.74 -3.39 -2.62
N PRO A 40 20.97 -3.91 -2.79
CA PRO A 40 21.23 -5.14 -3.56
C PRO A 40 20.56 -6.40 -2.99
N ALA A 41 20.22 -6.41 -1.70
CA ALA A 41 19.46 -7.51 -1.07
C ALA A 41 18.01 -7.59 -1.55
N SER A 42 17.45 -6.48 -2.02
CA SER A 42 16.09 -6.38 -2.57
C SER A 42 16.10 -6.27 -4.09
N GLY A 43 16.99 -5.42 -4.64
CA GLY A 43 16.95 -5.02 -6.03
C GLY A 43 15.66 -4.24 -6.33
N TYR A 44 15.07 -4.46 -7.50
CA TYR A 44 13.74 -3.92 -7.81
C TYR A 44 12.70 -5.01 -7.61
N VAL A 45 11.66 -4.72 -6.83
CA VAL A 45 10.49 -5.58 -6.63
C VAL A 45 9.26 -4.83 -7.10
N GLN A 46 8.45 -5.50 -7.93
CA GLN A 46 7.18 -4.95 -8.41
C GLN A 46 6.29 -4.61 -7.21
N GLY A 47 5.70 -3.42 -7.19
CA GLY A 47 4.99 -2.85 -6.04
C GLY A 47 5.68 -1.61 -5.49
N ILE A 48 7.03 -1.57 -5.49
CA ILE A 48 7.79 -0.39 -5.04
C ILE A 48 7.51 0.81 -5.95
N ASN A 49 7.22 0.59 -7.23
CA ASN A 49 6.82 1.64 -8.17
C ASN A 49 5.59 2.42 -7.69
N ASP A 50 4.63 1.75 -7.04
CA ASP A 50 3.43 2.42 -6.53
C ASP A 50 3.77 3.29 -5.30
N LEU A 51 4.78 2.90 -4.52
CA LEU A 51 5.18 3.60 -3.28
C LEU A 51 5.92 4.92 -3.54
N VAL A 52 6.40 5.16 -4.77
CA VAL A 52 6.99 6.45 -5.15
C VAL A 52 5.91 7.49 -5.42
N THR A 53 4.76 7.06 -5.90
CA THR A 53 3.70 7.95 -6.40
C THR A 53 3.17 8.94 -5.37
N PRO A 54 2.96 8.60 -4.08
CA PRO A 54 2.43 9.54 -3.11
C PRO A 54 3.43 10.66 -2.79
N PHE A 55 4.72 10.34 -2.72
CA PHE A 55 5.77 11.35 -2.57
C PHE A 55 5.84 12.27 -3.79
N LEU A 56 5.78 11.68 -4.98
CA LEU A 56 5.88 12.43 -6.23
C LEU A 56 4.76 13.46 -6.37
N ILE A 57 3.51 13.08 -6.09
CA ILE A 57 2.38 14.03 -6.16
C ILE A 57 2.47 15.10 -5.07
N VAL A 58 2.89 14.76 -3.86
CA VAL A 58 2.99 15.73 -2.76
C VAL A 58 4.03 16.79 -3.10
N PHE A 59 5.23 16.39 -3.52
CA PHE A 59 6.27 17.34 -3.87
C PHE A 59 5.95 18.13 -5.15
N LEU A 60 5.31 17.52 -6.16
CA LEU A 60 4.85 18.26 -7.33
C LEU A 60 3.75 19.28 -7.00
N SER A 61 2.92 19.02 -6.00
CA SER A 61 1.85 19.96 -5.59
C SER A 61 2.37 21.29 -5.06
N GLU A 62 3.63 21.36 -4.62
CA GLU A 62 4.27 22.61 -4.22
C GLU A 62 4.64 23.51 -5.41
N HIS A 63 4.71 22.93 -6.62
CA HIS A 63 5.11 23.61 -7.84
C HIS A 63 3.99 23.72 -8.89
N LEU A 64 2.93 22.90 -8.78
CA LEU A 64 1.84 22.83 -9.74
C LEU A 64 0.52 23.23 -9.08
N GLU A 65 -0.14 24.23 -9.66
CA GLU A 65 -1.46 24.69 -9.20
C GLU A 65 -2.60 23.82 -9.78
N GLY A 66 -3.70 23.73 -9.05
CA GLY A 66 -4.89 23.01 -9.48
C GLY A 66 -4.91 21.55 -9.04
N ASN A 67 -5.49 20.68 -9.88
CA ASN A 67 -5.64 19.26 -9.61
C ASN A 67 -4.84 18.42 -10.61
N LEU A 68 -4.70 17.12 -10.32
CA LEU A 68 -3.94 16.16 -11.14
C LEU A 68 -4.36 16.14 -12.62
N ASP A 69 -5.64 16.40 -12.93
CA ASP A 69 -6.14 16.40 -14.31
C ASP A 69 -5.68 17.63 -15.12
N THR A 70 -5.25 18.69 -14.42
CA THR A 70 -4.79 19.96 -15.03
C THR A 70 -3.28 20.15 -14.98
N TRP A 71 -2.57 19.28 -14.26
CA TRP A 71 -1.13 19.38 -14.08
C TRP A 71 -0.36 19.10 -15.36
N SER A 72 0.73 19.83 -15.55
CA SER A 72 1.65 19.66 -16.68
C SER A 72 3.09 19.86 -16.22
N MET A 73 3.99 19.02 -16.73
CA MET A 73 5.43 19.09 -16.43
C MET A 73 6.16 20.15 -17.26
N GLU A 74 5.50 20.76 -18.26
CA GLU A 74 6.14 21.66 -19.24
C GLU A 74 6.76 22.92 -18.61
N ASN A 75 6.18 23.42 -17.52
CA ASN A 75 6.60 24.67 -16.88
C ASN A 75 7.65 24.46 -15.77
N LEU A 76 8.01 23.21 -15.44
CA LEU A 76 9.00 22.91 -14.42
C LEU A 76 10.41 22.96 -15.00
N SER A 77 11.33 23.63 -14.29
CA SER A 77 12.73 23.61 -14.70
C SER A 77 13.34 22.23 -14.47
N LEU A 78 14.41 21.91 -15.22
CA LEU A 78 15.16 20.67 -15.00
C LEU A 78 15.74 20.58 -13.56
N GLN A 79 16.03 21.73 -12.94
CA GLN A 79 16.51 21.77 -11.57
C GLN A 79 15.39 21.41 -10.58
N ASP A 80 14.19 21.93 -10.78
CA ASP A 80 13.04 21.59 -9.92
C ASP A 80 12.72 20.11 -10.00
N VAL A 81 12.67 19.55 -11.22
CA VAL A 81 12.46 18.11 -11.42
C VAL A 81 13.55 17.28 -10.73
N SER A 82 14.81 17.70 -10.84
CA SER A 82 15.91 17.00 -10.16
C SER A 82 15.82 17.07 -8.63
N ASN A 83 15.36 18.19 -8.07
CA ASN A 83 15.17 18.34 -6.63
C ASN A 83 14.03 17.46 -6.14
N ILE A 84 12.88 17.49 -6.83
CA ILE A 84 11.72 16.66 -6.53
C ILE A 84 12.08 15.17 -6.58
N GLU A 85 12.85 14.73 -7.58
CA GLU A 85 13.33 13.34 -7.67
C GLU A 85 14.22 12.96 -6.48
N ALA A 86 15.10 13.86 -6.05
CA ALA A 86 15.96 13.62 -4.90
C ALA A 86 15.14 13.50 -3.60
N ASP A 87 14.16 14.37 -3.41
CA ASP A 87 13.27 14.34 -2.24
C ASP A 87 12.42 13.07 -2.23
N CYS A 88 11.82 12.69 -3.37
CA CYS A 88 11.12 11.42 -3.54
C CYS A 88 12.02 10.23 -3.19
N TYR A 89 13.25 10.22 -3.70
CA TYR A 89 14.20 9.14 -3.46
C TYR A 89 14.55 9.01 -1.96
N TRP A 90 14.83 10.13 -1.29
CA TRP A 90 15.21 10.11 0.12
C TRP A 90 14.03 9.74 1.02
N CYS A 91 12.84 10.27 0.76
CA CYS A 91 11.63 9.94 1.49
C CYS A 91 11.23 8.47 1.29
N LEU A 92 11.28 7.95 0.05
CA LEU A 92 11.07 6.53 -0.22
C LEU A 92 12.09 5.66 0.53
N SER A 93 13.37 6.02 0.47
CA SER A 93 14.44 5.26 1.14
C SER A 93 14.19 5.20 2.64
N LYS A 94 13.87 6.36 3.26
CA LYS A 94 13.57 6.46 4.69
C LYS A 94 12.33 5.67 5.08
N PHE A 95 11.28 5.76 4.27
CA PHE A 95 10.04 5.05 4.51
C PHE A 95 10.21 3.52 4.44
N LEU A 96 11.06 3.04 3.52
CA LEU A 96 11.32 1.61 3.36
C LEU A 96 12.33 1.04 4.39
N ASP A 97 13.06 1.88 5.14
CA ASP A 97 14.02 1.43 6.15
C ASP A 97 13.36 0.54 7.22
N GLY A 98 12.12 0.85 7.63
CA GLY A 98 11.36 0.07 8.62
C GLY A 98 10.72 -1.22 8.09
N MET A 99 10.81 -1.48 6.78
CA MET A 99 10.12 -2.60 6.11
C MET A 99 10.96 -3.26 5.02
N GLN A 100 12.29 -3.21 5.13
CA GLN A 100 13.21 -3.74 4.10
C GLN A 100 12.94 -5.20 3.74
N ASP A 101 12.60 -6.02 4.73
CA ASP A 101 12.36 -7.45 4.56
C ASP A 101 11.02 -7.80 3.87
N HIS A 102 10.22 -6.80 3.53
CA HIS A 102 9.08 -6.95 2.63
C HIS A 102 9.52 -7.11 1.17
N TYR A 103 10.75 -6.67 0.84
CA TYR A 103 11.25 -6.63 -0.53
C TYR A 103 12.57 -7.40 -0.71
N THR A 104 13.07 -8.09 0.32
CA THR A 104 14.19 -9.02 0.17
C THR A 104 13.73 -10.35 -0.45
N PHE A 105 14.69 -11.24 -0.76
CA PHE A 105 14.40 -12.55 -1.35
C PHE A 105 13.31 -13.31 -0.57
N ALA A 106 12.31 -13.83 -1.31
CA ALA A 106 11.11 -14.50 -0.79
C ALA A 106 10.16 -13.64 0.08
N GLN A 107 10.47 -12.36 0.29
CA GLN A 107 9.61 -11.38 0.96
C GLN A 107 9.07 -11.86 2.32
N PRO A 108 9.94 -12.31 3.24
CA PRO A 108 9.53 -12.90 4.51
C PRO A 108 8.73 -11.94 5.39
N GLY A 109 8.96 -10.62 5.28
CA GLY A 109 8.18 -9.61 6.00
C GLY A 109 6.69 -9.69 5.66
N ILE A 110 6.37 -9.77 4.37
CA ILE A 110 4.99 -9.89 3.87
C ILE A 110 4.34 -11.17 4.36
N GLN A 111 5.05 -12.32 4.28
CA GLN A 111 4.50 -13.60 4.75
C GLN A 111 4.13 -13.55 6.24
N ARG A 112 4.97 -12.90 7.07
CA ARG A 112 4.66 -12.70 8.49
C ARG A 112 3.47 -11.78 8.71
N LEU A 113 3.34 -10.69 7.95
CA LEU A 113 2.17 -9.80 8.07
C LEU A 113 0.87 -10.48 7.65
N VAL A 114 0.89 -11.27 6.57
CA VAL A 114 -0.26 -12.07 6.13
C VAL A 114 -0.67 -13.09 7.20
N PHE A 115 0.30 -13.78 7.81
CA PHE A 115 0.01 -14.70 8.91
C PHE A 115 -0.61 -13.98 10.11
N ARG A 116 -0.06 -12.82 10.51
CA ARG A 116 -0.61 -12.00 11.59
C ARG A 116 -2.00 -11.47 11.27
N LEU A 117 -2.28 -11.13 10.02
CA LEU A 117 -3.61 -10.72 9.55
C LEU A 117 -4.61 -11.85 9.74
N LYS A 118 -4.27 -13.06 9.32
CA LYS A 118 -5.10 -14.25 9.49
C LYS A 118 -5.47 -14.46 10.97
N GLU A 119 -4.47 -14.48 11.85
CA GLU A 119 -4.67 -14.62 13.31
C GLU A 119 -5.55 -13.52 13.88
N LEU A 120 -5.34 -12.26 13.45
CA LEU A 120 -6.10 -11.12 13.92
C LEU A 120 -7.57 -11.19 13.47
N VAL A 121 -7.81 -11.52 12.20
CA VAL A 121 -9.17 -11.68 11.67
C VAL A 121 -9.89 -12.83 12.36
N HIS A 122 -9.22 -13.97 12.62
CA HIS A 122 -9.79 -15.07 13.39
C HIS A 122 -10.23 -14.64 14.80
N ARG A 123 -9.43 -13.81 15.48
CA ARG A 123 -9.75 -13.31 16.83
C ARG A 123 -10.89 -12.30 16.85
N ILE A 124 -11.05 -11.50 15.80
CA ILE A 124 -12.07 -10.43 15.74
C ILE A 124 -13.38 -10.97 15.15
N ASP A 125 -13.31 -11.78 14.10
CA ASP A 125 -14.43 -12.28 13.31
C ASP A 125 -14.15 -13.73 12.89
N GLU A 126 -14.21 -14.63 13.87
CA GLU A 126 -14.05 -16.07 13.68
C GLU A 126 -14.95 -16.62 12.56
N PRO A 127 -16.25 -16.26 12.44
CA PRO A 127 -17.11 -16.72 11.36
C PRO A 127 -16.54 -16.42 9.96
N LEU A 128 -16.08 -15.19 9.71
CA LEU A 128 -15.44 -14.84 8.45
C LEU A 128 -14.16 -15.63 8.21
N SER A 129 -13.28 -15.68 9.21
CA SER A 129 -12.00 -16.38 9.09
C SER A 129 -12.21 -17.86 8.75
N ARG A 130 -13.14 -18.53 9.43
CA ARG A 130 -13.46 -19.94 9.17
C ARG A 130 -14.06 -20.12 7.78
N HIS A 131 -14.97 -19.23 7.36
CA HIS A 131 -15.57 -19.31 6.02
C HIS A 131 -14.51 -19.20 4.91
N ILE A 132 -13.55 -18.27 5.03
CA ILE A 132 -12.43 -18.14 4.09
C ILE A 132 -11.64 -19.46 3.98
N GLU A 133 -11.35 -20.11 5.11
CA GLU A 133 -10.64 -21.40 5.15
C GLU A 133 -11.48 -22.56 4.60
N GLU A 134 -12.77 -22.62 4.91
CA GLU A 134 -13.70 -23.64 4.43
C GLU A 134 -13.89 -23.57 2.91
N GLN A 135 -13.85 -22.36 2.33
CA GLN A 135 -13.81 -22.17 0.87
C GLN A 135 -12.44 -22.51 0.25
N GLY A 136 -11.43 -22.84 1.07
CA GLY A 136 -10.08 -23.18 0.60
C GLY A 136 -9.27 -21.98 0.11
N LEU A 137 -9.66 -20.74 0.47
CA LEU A 137 -8.93 -19.53 0.11
C LEU A 137 -7.84 -19.23 1.15
N GLU A 138 -6.59 -19.17 0.72
CA GLU A 138 -5.50 -18.75 1.59
C GLU A 138 -5.39 -17.22 1.64
N PHE A 139 -5.15 -16.66 2.83
CA PHE A 139 -4.97 -15.22 3.01
C PHE A 139 -3.86 -14.65 2.11
N LEU A 140 -2.82 -15.43 1.83
CA LEU A 140 -1.71 -15.01 0.95
C LEU A 140 -2.19 -14.68 -0.47
N GLN A 141 -3.23 -15.35 -0.97
CA GLN A 141 -3.72 -15.18 -2.35
C GLN A 141 -4.31 -13.79 -2.63
N PHE A 142 -4.82 -13.10 -1.60
CA PHE A 142 -5.34 -11.73 -1.74
C PHE A 142 -4.50 -10.69 -0.99
N ALA A 143 -4.08 -11.00 0.24
CA ALA A 143 -3.42 -10.03 1.10
C ALA A 143 -1.96 -9.76 0.73
N PHE A 144 -1.32 -10.62 -0.07
CA PHE A 144 0.04 -10.36 -0.56
C PHE A 144 0.12 -8.99 -1.27
N ARG A 145 -0.84 -8.70 -2.17
CA ARG A 145 -0.88 -7.41 -2.89
C ARG A 145 -1.09 -6.23 -1.94
N TRP A 146 -1.92 -6.42 -0.92
CA TRP A 146 -2.23 -5.40 0.07
C TRP A 146 -1.00 -4.97 0.85
N PHE A 147 -0.18 -5.92 1.31
CA PHE A 147 1.06 -5.59 2.03
C PHE A 147 2.19 -5.17 1.08
N ASN A 148 2.30 -5.76 -0.10
CA ASN A 148 3.35 -5.43 -1.07
C ASN A 148 3.20 -4.00 -1.64
N CYS A 149 1.97 -3.50 -1.73
CA CYS A 149 1.67 -2.17 -2.26
C CYS A 149 1.05 -1.23 -1.20
N LEU A 150 1.08 -1.62 0.07
CA LEU A 150 0.54 -0.86 1.21
C LEU A 150 -0.88 -0.32 0.95
N LEU A 151 -1.77 -1.20 0.48
CA LEU A 151 -3.17 -0.92 0.13
C LEU A 151 -3.40 0.15 -0.95
N ILE A 152 -2.37 0.75 -1.55
CA ILE A 152 -2.51 1.79 -2.59
C ILE A 152 -3.39 1.32 -3.75
N ARG A 153 -3.28 0.04 -4.12
CA ARG A 153 -4.06 -0.55 -5.22
C ARG A 153 -5.51 -0.86 -4.87
N GLU A 154 -5.87 -0.77 -3.59
CA GLU A 154 -7.21 -1.11 -3.10
C GLU A 154 -8.05 0.11 -2.75
N VAL A 155 -7.44 1.31 -2.71
CA VAL A 155 -8.13 2.57 -2.42
C VAL A 155 -8.04 3.53 -3.61
N PRO A 156 -9.04 4.39 -3.84
CA PRO A 156 -8.94 5.44 -4.85
C PRO A 156 -7.70 6.32 -4.64
N PHE A 157 -7.05 6.68 -5.75
CA PHE A 157 -5.76 7.39 -5.69
C PHE A 157 -5.85 8.73 -4.94
N HIS A 158 -6.98 9.44 -5.03
CA HIS A 158 -7.20 10.70 -4.31
C HIS A 158 -7.23 10.54 -2.77
N LEU A 159 -7.39 9.32 -2.26
CA LEU A 159 -7.34 9.02 -0.83
C LEU A 159 -5.98 8.50 -0.37
N VAL A 160 -5.06 8.20 -1.30
CA VAL A 160 -3.75 7.61 -0.98
C VAL A 160 -2.91 8.54 -0.12
N THR A 161 -2.91 9.85 -0.39
CA THR A 161 -2.21 10.85 0.45
C THR A 161 -2.75 10.82 1.88
N ARG A 162 -4.08 10.81 2.05
CA ARG A 162 -4.69 10.73 3.38
C ARG A 162 -4.34 9.45 4.11
N LEU A 163 -4.34 8.30 3.43
CA LEU A 163 -3.90 7.03 4.01
C LEU A 163 -2.42 7.13 4.46
N TRP A 164 -1.59 7.77 3.63
CA TRP A 164 -0.17 7.94 3.88
C TRP A 164 0.16 8.93 4.99
N ASP A 165 -0.70 9.93 5.27
CA ASP A 165 -0.57 10.77 6.47
C ASP A 165 -0.53 9.90 7.73
N THR A 166 -1.40 8.89 7.81
CA THR A 166 -1.40 7.93 8.92
C THR A 166 -0.16 7.04 8.88
N TYR A 167 0.29 6.61 7.70
CA TYR A 167 1.50 5.78 7.58
C TYR A 167 2.76 6.50 8.07
N LEU A 168 2.92 7.77 7.70
CA LEU A 168 4.05 8.59 8.11
C LEU A 168 3.97 8.92 9.61
N ALA A 169 2.76 9.12 10.16
CA ALA A 169 2.58 9.35 11.58
C ALA A 169 2.97 8.14 12.46
N GLU A 170 2.73 6.91 11.97
CA GLU A 170 3.12 5.68 12.69
C GLU A 170 4.63 5.39 12.62
N GLY A 171 5.31 5.84 11.56
CA GLY A 171 6.75 5.64 11.38
C GLY A 171 7.15 4.16 11.44
N ASP A 172 8.13 3.83 12.28
CA ASP A 172 8.67 2.46 12.43
C ASP A 172 7.63 1.44 12.94
N TYR A 173 6.50 1.90 13.51
CA TYR A 173 5.42 1.03 13.96
C TYR A 173 4.43 0.67 12.85
N LEU A 174 4.58 1.25 11.65
CA LEU A 174 3.66 1.04 10.54
C LEU A 174 3.44 -0.45 10.19
N PRO A 175 4.46 -1.33 10.07
CA PRO A 175 4.21 -2.73 9.72
C PRO A 175 3.29 -3.45 10.72
N ASP A 176 3.36 -3.07 12.01
CA ASP A 176 2.45 -3.56 13.04
C ASP A 176 1.03 -3.01 12.83
N PHE A 177 0.90 -1.70 12.66
CA PHE A 177 -0.39 -1.04 12.49
C PHE A 177 -1.10 -1.43 11.18
N LEU A 178 -0.34 -1.67 10.11
CA LEU A 178 -0.84 -2.07 8.80
C LEU A 178 -1.61 -3.39 8.84
N VAL A 179 -1.29 -4.29 9.77
CA VAL A 179 -2.07 -5.52 10.01
C VAL A 179 -3.49 -5.17 10.48
N TYR A 180 -3.62 -4.21 11.40
CA TYR A 180 -4.92 -3.74 11.90
C TYR A 180 -5.70 -2.95 10.85
N ILE A 181 -5.01 -2.14 10.04
CA ILE A 181 -5.63 -1.46 8.89
C ILE A 181 -6.15 -2.50 7.90
N SER A 182 -5.36 -3.53 7.56
CA SER A 182 -5.76 -4.59 6.63
C SER A 182 -6.91 -5.43 7.16
N ALA A 183 -6.92 -5.75 8.46
CA ALA A 183 -8.04 -6.43 9.11
C ALA A 183 -9.30 -5.57 9.07
N SER A 184 -9.18 -4.29 9.41
CA SER A 184 -10.30 -3.34 9.34
C SER A 184 -10.81 -3.24 7.92
N PHE A 185 -9.92 -3.13 6.95
CA PHE A 185 -10.28 -3.06 5.54
C PHE A 185 -11.10 -4.29 5.11
N LEU A 186 -10.60 -5.52 5.36
CA LEU A 186 -11.32 -6.76 5.07
C LEU A 186 -12.70 -6.82 5.75
N LEU A 187 -12.76 -6.47 7.03
CA LEU A 187 -13.96 -6.54 7.85
C LEU A 187 -15.00 -5.47 7.52
N THR A 188 -14.70 -4.54 6.60
CA THR A 188 -15.72 -3.68 5.97
C THR A 188 -16.75 -4.49 5.18
N TRP A 189 -16.37 -5.66 4.69
CA TRP A 189 -17.23 -6.51 3.86
C TRP A 189 -17.50 -7.89 4.47
N SER A 190 -17.32 -8.06 5.78
CA SER A 190 -17.47 -9.35 6.45
C SER A 190 -18.80 -10.04 6.12
N GLU A 191 -19.93 -9.34 6.29
CA GLU A 191 -21.27 -9.90 6.01
C GLU A 191 -21.45 -10.36 4.56
N LYS A 192 -20.77 -9.71 3.61
CA LYS A 192 -20.83 -10.09 2.20
C LYS A 192 -19.93 -11.28 1.94
N LEU A 193 -18.68 -11.22 2.40
CA LEU A 193 -17.67 -12.27 2.21
C LEU A 193 -18.12 -13.62 2.75
N GLN A 194 -18.80 -13.64 3.90
CA GLN A 194 -19.38 -14.86 4.51
C GLN A 194 -20.43 -15.56 3.63
N LYS A 195 -20.94 -14.89 2.59
CA LYS A 195 -21.95 -15.44 1.67
C LYS A 195 -21.39 -15.84 0.32
N LEU A 196 -20.12 -15.53 0.04
CA LEU A 196 -19.48 -15.79 -1.25
C LEU A 196 -18.85 -17.17 -1.26
N ASP A 197 -18.92 -17.87 -2.39
CA ASP A 197 -18.09 -19.05 -2.63
C ASP A 197 -16.63 -18.66 -2.95
N PHE A 198 -15.75 -19.66 -3.13
CA PHE A 198 -14.35 -19.43 -3.47
C PHE A 198 -14.14 -18.49 -4.67
N GLN A 199 -14.85 -18.70 -5.78
CA GLN A 199 -14.61 -17.94 -7.01
C GLN A 199 -15.12 -16.50 -6.86
N GLU A 200 -16.31 -16.33 -6.28
CA GLU A 200 -16.88 -15.02 -6.00
C GLU A 200 -16.01 -14.23 -5.01
N MET A 201 -15.48 -14.90 -3.99
CA MET A 201 -14.64 -14.29 -2.97
C MET A 201 -13.29 -13.82 -3.53
N VAL A 202 -12.63 -14.65 -4.36
CA VAL A 202 -11.39 -14.25 -5.05
C VAL A 202 -11.64 -13.03 -5.93
N MET A 203 -12.68 -13.06 -6.76
CA MET A 203 -13.02 -11.93 -7.64
C MET A 203 -13.33 -10.67 -6.86
N PHE A 204 -14.07 -10.79 -5.75
CA PHE A 204 -14.42 -9.66 -4.90
C PHE A 204 -13.22 -9.05 -4.19
N LEU A 205 -12.33 -9.87 -3.60
CA LEU A 205 -11.14 -9.40 -2.89
C LEU A 205 -10.08 -8.80 -3.83
N GLN A 206 -10.05 -9.21 -5.11
CA GLN A 206 -9.19 -8.60 -6.12
C GLN A 206 -9.74 -7.27 -6.68
N HIS A 207 -11.05 -7.02 -6.53
CA HIS A 207 -11.76 -5.87 -7.06
C HIS A 207 -12.76 -5.30 -6.03
N LEU A 208 -12.22 -4.87 -4.88
CA LEU A 208 -13.03 -4.31 -3.81
C LEU A 208 -13.75 -3.02 -4.27
N PRO A 209 -15.00 -2.79 -3.84
CA PRO A 209 -15.83 -1.70 -4.32
C PRO A 209 -15.48 -0.36 -3.63
N THR A 210 -14.24 0.08 -3.78
CA THR A 210 -13.72 1.31 -3.13
C THR A 210 -13.72 2.52 -4.04
N ARG A 211 -14.00 2.38 -5.34
CA ARG A 211 -13.92 3.46 -6.35
C ARG A 211 -14.61 4.77 -5.94
N ASN A 212 -15.75 4.67 -5.27
CA ASN A 212 -16.56 5.82 -4.84
C ASN A 212 -16.31 6.23 -3.39
N TRP A 213 -15.29 5.69 -2.73
CA TRP A 213 -14.94 6.07 -1.36
C TRP A 213 -14.49 7.54 -1.33
N ALA A 214 -14.90 8.20 -0.26
CA ALA A 214 -14.40 9.49 0.16
C ALA A 214 -13.59 9.33 1.45
N HIS A 215 -13.19 10.46 2.03
CA HIS A 215 -12.46 10.47 3.31
C HIS A 215 -13.22 9.72 4.40
N HIS A 216 -14.56 9.82 4.45
CA HIS A 216 -15.36 9.20 5.51
C HIS A 216 -15.16 7.67 5.59
N GLU A 217 -15.25 6.95 4.46
CA GLU A 217 -15.07 5.50 4.45
C GLU A 217 -13.65 5.11 4.89
N LEU A 218 -12.64 5.85 4.42
CA LEU A 218 -11.25 5.64 4.83
C LEU A 218 -11.06 5.91 6.33
N GLU A 219 -11.61 7.00 6.87
CA GLU A 219 -11.54 7.32 8.30
C GLU A 219 -12.19 6.22 9.16
N MET A 220 -13.31 5.64 8.71
CA MET A 220 -13.94 4.53 9.41
C MET A 220 -13.02 3.31 9.49
N VAL A 221 -12.31 2.99 8.40
CA VAL A 221 -11.30 1.91 8.39
C VAL A 221 -10.17 2.22 9.36
N LEU A 222 -9.58 3.41 9.29
CA LEU A 222 -8.44 3.82 10.12
C LEU A 222 -8.82 3.90 11.62
N SER A 223 -10.00 4.44 11.92
CA SER A 223 -10.51 4.56 13.31
C SER A 223 -10.74 3.20 13.94
N ARG A 224 -11.36 2.26 13.21
CA ARG A 224 -11.56 0.88 13.69
C ARG A 224 -10.24 0.14 13.86
N ALA A 225 -9.28 0.35 12.95
CA ALA A 225 -7.93 -0.20 13.08
C ALA A 225 -7.23 0.30 14.35
N TYR A 226 -7.29 1.61 14.63
CA TYR A 226 -6.73 2.22 15.84
C TYR A 226 -7.39 1.69 17.12
N MET A 227 -8.73 1.57 17.13
CA MET A 227 -9.46 0.98 18.26
C MET A 227 -9.00 -0.45 18.53
N TRP A 228 -8.88 -1.31 17.51
CA TRP A 228 -8.39 -2.67 17.72
C TRP A 228 -6.93 -2.71 18.15
N HIS A 229 -6.06 -1.91 17.52
CA HIS A 229 -4.66 -1.82 17.90
C HIS A 229 -4.49 -1.49 19.39
N THR A 230 -5.24 -0.51 19.89
CA THR A 230 -5.23 -0.13 21.31
C THR A 230 -5.81 -1.20 22.23
N MET A 231 -6.92 -1.86 21.86
CA MET A 231 -7.53 -2.95 22.64
C MET A 231 -6.63 -4.18 22.74
N PHE A 232 -6.02 -4.60 21.64
CA PHE A 232 -5.15 -5.78 21.62
C PHE A 232 -3.76 -5.49 22.22
N LYS A 233 -3.24 -4.26 22.14
CA LYS A 233 -2.01 -3.87 22.85
C LYS A 233 -2.21 -3.74 24.36
N SER A 234 -3.40 -3.36 24.82
CA SER A 234 -3.71 -3.18 26.25
C SER A 234 -4.23 -4.45 26.94
N SER A 235 -4.41 -5.55 26.21
CA SER A 235 -4.90 -6.82 26.76
C SER A 235 -3.79 -7.55 27.55
N PRO A 236 -3.94 -7.78 28.88
CA PRO A 236 -2.89 -8.32 29.76
C PRO A 236 -2.50 -9.80 29.57
N SER A 237 -2.93 -10.48 28.50
CA SER A 237 -2.69 -11.92 28.31
C SER A 237 -1.38 -12.26 27.59
N HIS A 238 -0.42 -11.34 27.54
CA HIS A 238 0.87 -11.53 26.86
C HIS A 238 1.91 -12.38 27.62
N LEU A 239 1.53 -13.11 28.68
CA LEU A 239 2.37 -14.13 29.34
C LEU A 239 1.54 -15.31 29.87
N ALA A 240 0.95 -16.13 28.98
CA ALA A 240 0.50 -17.52 29.20
C ALA A 240 -0.37 -17.92 27.98
N ASN A 241 -0.15 -19.01 27.23
CA ASN A 241 0.60 -20.25 27.45
C ASN A 241 1.39 -20.63 26.20
#